data_AF-A0A1M6KFJ6-F1
#
_entry.id   AF-A0A1M6KFJ6-F1
#
_cell.length_a   1.000
_cell.length_b   1.000
_cell.length_c   1.000
_cell.angle_alpha   90.00
_cell.angle_beta   90.00
_cell.angle_gamma   90.00
#
_symmetry.space_group_name_H-M   'P 1'
#
loop_
_entity.id
_entity.type
_entity.pdbx_description
1 polymer ?
#
loop_
_entity_poly.entity_id
_entity_poly.type
_entity_poly.pdbx_seq_one_letter_code
_entity_poly.pdbx_strand_id
1 'polypeptide(L)'
;MLDNSLSGRDTKAIKKTMSGILKLIHPDMDVTKEEIQEYLEFAMEGGMRVKEQLKRRGGLEFFGVNFRNVDKETQMAKQIFLKEMVSGVGSMIAPLDIGEVYTVITKDERMFPVKIETNLIVGGGTY
;
A
#
# COMPACT_ATOMS: atom_id res chain seq x y z
N MET A 1 6.75 1.57 -17.58
CA MET A 1 5.57 1.90 -18.42
C MET A 1 4.30 1.56 -17.64
N LEU A 2 3.21 2.30 -17.84
CA LEU A 2 1.91 2.00 -17.23
C LEU A 2 1.28 0.78 -17.92
N ASP A 3 0.68 -0.13 -17.15
CA ASP A 3 -0.06 -1.27 -17.70
C ASP A 3 -1.36 -0.80 -18.38
N ASN A 4 -1.72 -1.41 -19.52
CA ASN A 4 -2.91 -1.07 -20.30
C ASN A 4 -4.23 -1.40 -19.58
N SER A 5 -4.19 -2.18 -18.51
CA SER A 5 -5.34 -2.49 -17.67
C SER A 5 -5.78 -1.32 -16.76
N LEU A 6 -4.99 -0.25 -16.64
CA LEU A 6 -5.39 0.93 -15.87
C LEU A 6 -6.49 1.73 -16.59
N SER A 7 -7.47 2.20 -15.82
CA SER A 7 -8.50 3.08 -16.37
C SER A 7 -7.89 4.38 -16.91
N GLY A 8 -8.51 4.97 -17.94
CA GLY A 8 -8.03 6.23 -18.52
C GLY A 8 -7.99 7.39 -17.51
N ARG A 9 -8.88 7.38 -16.51
CA ARG A 9 -8.89 8.35 -15.42
C ARG A 9 -7.69 8.19 -14.49
N ASP A 10 -7.39 6.95 -14.09
CA ASP A 10 -6.26 6.64 -13.20
C ASP A 10 -4.93 6.92 -13.91
N THR A 11 -4.81 6.56 -15.19
CA THR A 11 -3.66 6.89 -16.05
C THR A 11 -3.41 8.39 -16.12
N LYS A 12 -4.47 9.20 -16.31
CA LYS A 12 -4.36 10.66 -16.36
C LYS A 12 -3.94 11.25 -15.01
N ALA A 13 -4.46 10.71 -13.91
CA ALA A 13 -4.07 11.13 -12.57
C ALA A 13 -2.59 10.88 -12.30
N ILE A 14 -2.11 9.65 -12.55
CA ILE A 14 -0.70 9.28 -12.36
C ILE A 14 0.23 10.18 -13.19
N LYS A 15 -0.09 10.39 -14.48
CA LYS A 15 0.72 11.27 -15.36
C LYS A 15 0.78 12.71 -14.86
N LYS A 16 -0.32 13.24 -14.32
CA LYS A 16 -0.34 14.58 -13.73
C LYS A 16 0.52 14.67 -12.47
N THR A 17 0.44 13.67 -11.59
CA THR A 17 1.27 13.59 -10.39
C THR A 17 2.75 13.52 -10.76
N MET A 18 3.11 12.63 -11.69
CA MET A 18 4.47 12.53 -12.22
C MET A 18 4.98 13.86 -12.79
N SER A 19 4.16 14.54 -13.60
CA SER A 19 4.54 15.84 -14.16
C SER A 19 4.77 16.89 -13.09
N GLY A 20 3.99 16.88 -12.00
CA GLY A 20 4.17 17.77 -10.87
C GLY A 20 5.47 17.48 -10.11
N ILE A 21 5.70 16.22 -9.76
CA ILE A 21 6.92 15.78 -9.04
C ILE A 21 8.18 16.15 -9.82
N LEU A 22 8.22 15.81 -11.11
CA LEU A 22 9.39 16.09 -11.96
C LEU A 22 9.70 17.58 -12.02
N LYS A 23 8.69 18.44 -12.17
CA LYS A 23 8.92 19.90 -12.23
C LYS A 23 9.40 20.50 -10.90
N LEU A 24 9.01 19.89 -9.78
CA LEU A 24 9.36 20.37 -8.44
C LEU A 24 10.75 19.91 -8.01
N ILE A 25 11.10 18.66 -8.31
CA ILE A 25 12.37 18.05 -7.87
C ILE A 25 13.48 18.22 -8.92
N HIS A 26 13.12 18.12 -10.21
CA HIS A 26 14.04 18.14 -11.35
C HIS A 26 13.67 19.26 -12.34
N PRO A 27 13.77 20.55 -11.95
CA PRO A 27 13.39 21.67 -12.80
C PRO A 27 14.23 21.79 -14.08
N ASP A 28 15.44 21.24 -14.07
CA ASP A 28 16.42 21.13 -15.15
C ASP A 28 16.26 19.85 -16.01
N MET A 29 15.34 18.97 -15.63
CA MET A 29 15.04 17.68 -16.28
C MET A 29 16.18 16.65 -16.27
N ASP A 30 17.20 16.82 -15.43
CA ASP A 30 18.20 15.78 -15.21
C ASP A 30 17.66 14.76 -14.19
N VAL A 31 17.08 13.65 -14.68
CA VAL A 31 16.47 12.63 -13.82
C VAL A 31 16.94 11.24 -14.24
N THR A 32 17.31 10.44 -13.25
CA THR A 32 17.75 9.06 -13.46
C THR A 32 16.55 8.13 -13.66
N LYS A 33 16.81 6.94 -14.22
CA LYS A 33 15.78 5.92 -14.42
C LYS A 33 15.20 5.45 -13.09
N GLU A 34 16.06 5.32 -12.09
CA GLU A 34 15.75 4.89 -10.73
C GLU A 34 14.79 5.89 -10.06
N GLU A 35 15.06 7.18 -10.18
CA GLU A 35 14.18 8.24 -9.68
C GLU A 35 12.83 8.26 -10.39
N ILE A 36 12.81 8.14 -11.72
CA ILE A 36 11.54 8.03 -12.47
C ILE A 36 10.71 6.85 -11.95
N GLN A 37 11.36 5.71 -11.70
CA GLN A 37 10.70 4.52 -11.19
C GLN A 37 10.15 4.76 -9.78
N GLU A 38 10.92 5.38 -8.89
CA GLU A 38 10.48 5.74 -7.54
C GLU A 38 9.27 6.68 -7.56
N TYR A 39 9.30 7.73 -8.38
CA TYR A 39 8.19 8.68 -8.48
C TYR A 39 6.94 8.03 -9.09
N LEU A 40 7.13 7.11 -10.04
CA LEU A 40 6.02 6.38 -10.64
C LEU A 40 5.34 5.48 -9.61
N GLU A 41 6.14 4.79 -8.79
CA GLU A 41 5.64 3.95 -7.71
C GLU A 41 4.89 4.79 -6.67
N PHE A 42 5.45 5.94 -6.27
CA PHE A 42 4.79 6.88 -5.37
C PHE A 42 3.45 7.38 -5.93
N ALA A 43 3.41 7.78 -7.20
CA ALA A 43 2.20 8.25 -7.85
C ALA A 43 1.12 7.17 -7.96
N MET A 44 1.53 5.92 -8.24
CA MET A 44 0.64 4.76 -8.23
C MET A 44 0.12 4.42 -6.83
N GLU A 45 0.99 4.49 -5.83
CA GLU A 45 0.64 4.24 -4.44
C GLU A 45 -0.46 5.19 -3.99
N GLY A 46 -0.31 6.50 -4.23
CA GLY A 46 -1.34 7.50 -3.90
C GLY A 46 -2.69 7.22 -4.56
N GLY A 47 -2.68 6.80 -5.84
CA GLY A 47 -3.89 6.38 -6.54
C GLY A 47 -4.54 5.13 -5.94
N MET A 48 -3.71 4.15 -5.57
CA MET A 48 -4.17 2.93 -4.93
C MET A 48 -4.75 3.20 -3.54
N ARG A 49 -4.17 4.12 -2.75
CA ARG A 49 -4.70 4.51 -1.42
C ARG A 49 -6.11 5.06 -1.54
N VAL A 50 -6.36 5.93 -2.52
CA VAL A 50 -7.70 6.46 -2.77
C VAL A 50 -8.68 5.34 -3.14
N LYS A 51 -8.29 4.43 -4.03
CA LYS A 51 -9.15 3.29 -4.41
C LYS A 51 -9.43 2.37 -3.24
N GLU A 52 -8.45 2.13 -2.37
CA GLU A 52 -8.62 1.32 -1.17
C GLU A 52 -9.61 1.96 -0.20
N GLN A 53 -9.57 3.28 -0.02
CA GLN A 53 -10.57 3.98 0.77
C GLN A 53 -11.97 3.95 0.11
N LEU A 54 -12.04 4.03 -1.22
CA LEU A 54 -13.30 3.89 -1.95
C LEU A 54 -13.89 2.49 -1.78
N LYS A 55 -13.09 1.42 -1.83
CA LYS A 55 -13.56 0.05 -1.53
C LYS A 55 -14.18 -0.05 -0.13
N ARG A 56 -13.53 0.55 0.88
CA ARG A 56 -14.04 0.54 2.27
C ARG A 56 -15.40 1.22 2.40
N ARG A 57 -15.72 2.22 1.57
CA ARG A 57 -16.98 2.97 1.64
C ARG A 57 -18.06 2.52 0.66
N GLY A 58 -17.68 2.18 -0.57
CA GLY A 58 -18.57 1.87 -1.70
C GLY A 58 -18.71 0.38 -2.03
N GLY A 59 -18.05 -0.50 -1.27
CA GLY A 59 -18.21 -1.95 -1.44
C GLY A 59 -17.67 -2.47 -2.78
N LEU A 60 -18.37 -3.46 -3.35
CA LEU A 60 -17.88 -4.34 -4.43
C LEU A 60 -17.51 -3.64 -5.73
N GLU A 61 -18.03 -2.45 -6.00
CA GLU A 61 -17.84 -1.69 -7.24
C GLU A 61 -16.40 -1.21 -7.46
N PHE A 62 -15.58 -1.19 -6.41
CA PHE A 62 -14.17 -0.81 -6.47
C PHE A 62 -13.20 -1.99 -6.33
N PHE A 63 -13.72 -3.23 -6.30
CA PHE A 63 -12.90 -4.44 -6.25
C PHE A 63 -12.31 -4.77 -7.64
N GLY A 64 -11.10 -5.34 -7.67
CA GLY A 64 -10.45 -5.77 -8.91
C GLY A 64 -9.57 -4.75 -9.63
N VAL A 65 -9.44 -3.52 -9.11
CA VAL A 65 -8.48 -2.54 -9.65
C VAL A 65 -7.06 -2.90 -9.20
N ASN A 66 -6.18 -3.18 -10.17
CA ASN A 66 -4.77 -3.48 -9.93
C ASN A 66 -3.91 -2.35 -10.52
N PHE A 67 -3.05 -1.76 -9.70
CA PHE A 67 -2.05 -0.80 -10.17
C PHE A 67 -0.75 -1.57 -10.46
N ARG A 68 -0.39 -1.65 -11.73
CA ARG A 68 0.81 -2.34 -12.21
C ARG A 68 1.61 -1.43 -13.14
N ASN A 69 2.93 -1.45 -13.00
CA ASN A 69 3.87 -0.94 -13.99
C ASN A 69 4.69 -2.09 -14.59
N VAL A 70 5.07 -1.94 -15.85
CA VAL A 70 5.94 -2.88 -16.57
C VAL A 70 7.26 -2.16 -16.85
N ASP A 71 8.37 -2.71 -16.39
CA ASP A 71 9.70 -2.24 -16.79
C ASP A 71 9.93 -2.62 -18.26
N LYS A 72 10.42 -1.66 -19.05
CA LYS A 72 10.64 -1.87 -20.48
C LYS A 72 11.82 -2.81 -20.78
N GLU A 73 12.85 -2.78 -19.95
CA GLU A 73 14.08 -3.55 -20.19
C GLU A 73 13.92 -5.00 -19.75
N THR A 74 13.34 -5.21 -18.56
CA THR A 74 13.20 -6.55 -17.99
C THR A 74 11.87 -7.22 -18.35
N GLN A 75 10.91 -6.46 -18.91
CA GLN A 75 9.52 -6.89 -19.14
C GLN A 75 8.82 -7.39 -17.85
N MET A 76 9.38 -7.10 -16.68
CA MET A 76 8.81 -7.49 -15.40
C MET A 76 7.68 -6.53 -15.02
N ALA A 77 6.53 -7.10 -14.70
CA ALA A 77 5.42 -6.35 -14.14
C ALA A 77 5.54 -6.29 -12.62
N LYS A 78 5.62 -5.09 -12.05
CA LYS A 78 5.55 -4.87 -10.61
C LYS A 78 4.14 -4.37 -10.26
N GLN A 79 3.53 -5.05 -9.29
CA GLN A 79 2.25 -4.66 -8.71
C GLN A 79 2.49 -3.82 -7.46
N ILE A 80 1.75 -2.73 -7.34
CA ILE A 80 1.84 -1.84 -6.19
C ILE A 80 0.88 -2.34 -5.11
N PHE A 81 1.44 -2.66 -3.95
CA PHE A 81 0.71 -3.06 -2.76
C PHE A 81 0.82 -1.99 -1.69
N LEU A 82 -0.26 -1.79 -0.94
CA LEU A 82 -0.29 -0.87 0.19
C LEU A 82 -0.11 -1.64 1.48
N LYS A 83 0.57 -1.04 2.46
CA LYS A 83 0.70 -1.63 3.80
C LYS A 83 -0.65 -1.73 4.51
N GLU A 84 -1.57 -0.81 4.20
CA GLU A 84 -2.92 -0.77 4.76
C GLU A 84 -3.95 -1.67 4.04
N MET A 85 -3.55 -2.43 3.01
CA MET A 85 -4.44 -3.41 2.37
C MET A 85 -4.70 -4.55 3.34
N VAL A 86 -5.93 -4.63 3.82
CA VAL A 86 -6.40 -5.64 4.78
C VAL A 86 -6.77 -6.96 4.10
N SER A 87 -6.92 -6.96 2.77
CA SER A 87 -7.47 -8.10 2.01
C SER A 87 -6.70 -8.32 0.71
N GLY A 88 -5.92 -9.40 0.63
CA GLY A 88 -5.18 -9.82 -0.57
C GLY A 88 -3.76 -10.32 -0.29
N VAL A 89 -3.11 -10.89 -1.32
CA VAL A 89 -1.81 -11.63 -1.31
C VAL A 89 -0.60 -10.83 -0.76
N GLY A 90 -0.80 -9.58 -0.34
CA GLY A 90 0.24 -8.72 0.24
C GLY A 90 0.15 -8.50 1.75
N SER A 91 -0.95 -8.90 2.41
CA SER A 91 -1.05 -8.82 3.88
C SER A 91 -1.15 -10.22 4.46
N MET A 92 -0.02 -10.79 4.84
CA MET A 92 0.04 -12.06 5.59
C MET A 92 -0.51 -11.93 7.02
N ILE A 93 -0.95 -10.73 7.42
CA ILE A 93 -1.46 -10.45 8.75
C ILE A 93 -2.78 -9.70 8.56
N ALA A 94 -3.89 -10.34 8.92
CA ALA A 94 -5.16 -9.64 9.09
C ALA A 94 -4.95 -8.53 10.14
N PRO A 95 -5.54 -7.34 9.96
CA PRO A 95 -5.49 -6.31 11.00
C PRO A 95 -6.03 -6.90 12.30
N LEU A 96 -5.32 -6.63 13.39
CA LEU A 96 -5.68 -7.13 14.70
C LEU A 96 -6.95 -6.42 15.19
N ASP A 97 -7.77 -7.15 15.95
CA ASP A 97 -8.92 -6.53 16.60
C ASP A 97 -8.46 -5.51 17.66
N ILE A 98 -9.34 -4.59 18.04
CA ILE A 98 -9.03 -3.61 19.08
C ILE A 98 -8.73 -4.35 20.37
N GLY A 99 -7.55 -4.10 20.95
CA GLY A 99 -7.07 -4.78 22.15
C GLY A 99 -6.17 -5.98 21.88
N GLU A 100 -5.94 -6.35 20.61
CA GLU A 100 -5.00 -7.39 20.23
C GLU A 100 -3.65 -6.81 19.77
N VAL A 101 -2.54 -7.40 20.23
CA VAL A 101 -1.19 -7.09 19.76
C VAL A 101 -0.33 -8.36 19.72
N TYR A 102 0.41 -8.56 18.64
CA TYR A 102 1.48 -9.56 18.58
C TYR A 102 2.79 -8.94 19.04
N THR A 103 3.52 -9.66 19.90
CA THR A 103 4.87 -9.33 20.34
C THR A 103 5.75 -10.57 20.31
N VAL A 104 7.05 -10.42 20.55
CA VAL A 104 8.00 -11.52 20.62
C VAL A 104 8.72 -11.46 21.97
N ILE A 105 8.73 -12.58 22.67
CA ILE A 105 9.56 -12.78 23.86
C ILE A 105 10.81 -13.54 23.43
N THR A 106 11.98 -13.07 23.86
CA THR A 106 13.26 -13.73 23.58
C THR A 106 13.82 -14.39 24.84
N LYS A 107 14.29 -15.62 24.72
CA LYS A 107 15.00 -16.34 25.79
C LYS A 107 16.00 -17.32 25.18
N ASP A 108 17.26 -17.27 25.62
CA ASP A 108 18.34 -18.18 25.22
C ASP A 108 18.41 -18.39 23.69
N GLU A 109 18.52 -17.28 22.95
CA GLU A 109 18.52 -17.22 21.47
C GLU A 109 17.26 -17.73 20.76
N ARG A 110 16.23 -18.14 21.51
CA ARG A 110 14.93 -18.54 20.98
C ARG A 110 13.95 -17.38 21.01
N MET A 111 13.20 -17.25 19.92
CA MET A 111 12.10 -16.29 19.79
C MET A 111 10.77 -17.00 19.97
N PHE A 112 9.91 -16.44 20.81
CA PHE A 112 8.56 -16.94 21.09
C PHE A 112 7.56 -15.84 20.71
N PRO A 113 6.82 -15.97 19.60
CA PRO A 113 5.74 -15.05 19.28
C PRO A 113 4.61 -15.23 20.30
N VAL A 114 4.09 -14.12 20.83
CA VAL A 114 3.00 -14.10 21.80
C VAL A 114 1.95 -13.10 21.33
N LYS A 115 0.67 -13.48 21.44
CA LYS A 115 -0.46 -12.57 21.26
C LYS A 115 -0.93 -12.10 22.64
N ILE A 116 -1.04 -10.79 22.82
CA ILE A 116 -1.65 -10.17 23.99
C ILE A 116 -3.02 -9.67 23.55
N GLU A 117 -4.07 -10.09 24.26
CA GLU A 117 -5.45 -9.69 24.01
C GLU A 117 -5.99 -8.97 25.26
N THR A 118 -6.64 -7.82 25.06
CA THR A 118 -7.30 -7.06 26.12
C THR A 118 -8.78 -6.97 25.82
N ASN A 119 -9.60 -7.42 26.77
CA ASN A 119 -11.05 -7.30 26.70
C ASN A 119 -11.53 -6.16 27.60
N LEU A 120 -12.32 -5.24 27.05
CA LEU A 120 -13.01 -4.22 27.84
C LEU A 120 -14.31 -4.80 28.39
N ILE A 121 -14.41 -4.93 29.70
CA ILE A 121 -15.64 -5.30 30.41
C ILE A 121 -16.12 -4.08 31.18
N VAL A 122 -17.41 -3.72 31.06
CA VAL A 122 -18.00 -2.65 31.87
C VAL A 122 -18.10 -3.15 33.31
N GLY A 123 -17.16 -2.74 34.16
CA GLY A 123 -17.07 -3.13 35.57
C GLY A 123 -16.85 -1.93 36.49
N GLY A 124 -17.31 -2.03 37.73
CA GLY A 124 -17.21 -0.96 38.75
C GLY A 124 -15.81 -0.76 39.37
N GLY A 125 -14.73 -1.20 38.70
CA GLY A 125 -13.35 -1.01 39.18
C GLY A 125 -12.87 -2.00 40.24
N THR A 126 -13.56 -3.11 40.47
CA THR A 126 -13.05 -4.22 41.29
C THR A 126 -12.50 -5.32 40.40
N TYR A 127 -11.20 -5.57 40.54
CA TYR A 127 -10.46 -6.69 39.93
C TYR A 127 -10.78 -8.01 40.64
#